data_AF-A0A0R3SBE9-F1
#
_entry.id   AF-A0A0R3SBE9-F1
#
_cell.length_a   1.000
_cell.length_b   1.000
_cell.length_c   1.000
_cell.angle_alpha   90.00
_cell.angle_beta   90.00
_cell.angle_gamma   90.00
#
_symmetry.space_group_name_H-M   'P 1'
#
loop_
_entity.id
_entity.type
_entity.pdbx_description
1 polymer ?
#
loop_
_entity_poly.entity_id
_entity_poly.type
_entity_poly.pdbx_seq_one_letter_code
_entity_poly.pdbx_strand_id
1 'polypeptide(L)'
;MEVQRLREFYNFPPGCVVAVSGYLNPLQSEAHSYIRGTPLKHYSLIKHLNSDLSLVDMNWLLYRCGSEENVPGIGRTPYYIPRYGDLMYCVLKGIVTVMRYVAEYSDVGHSACGHLRGGLCILVYLYKRISVDNPSKPSNFNQT
;
A
#
# COMPACT_ATOMS: atom_id res chain seq x y z
N MET A 1 -1.61 27.31 -25.00
CA MET A 1 -2.92 26.73 -24.65
C MET A 1 -3.27 27.23 -23.26
N GLU A 2 -4.32 28.02 -23.18
CA GLU A 2 -4.79 28.64 -21.94
C GLU A 2 -5.53 27.59 -21.11
N VAL A 3 -4.98 27.23 -19.96
CA VAL A 3 -5.59 26.25 -19.04
C VAL A 3 -6.68 26.97 -18.25
N GLN A 4 -7.89 27.03 -18.80
CA GLN A 4 -9.04 27.55 -18.04
C GLN A 4 -9.41 26.55 -16.93
N ARG A 5 -9.32 27.01 -15.68
CA ARG A 5 -9.83 26.28 -14.52
C ARG A 5 -11.35 26.22 -14.61
N LEU A 6 -11.92 25.02 -14.69
CA LEU A 6 -13.37 24.82 -14.67
C LEU A 6 -13.98 25.46 -13.41
N ARG A 7 -14.61 26.61 -13.59
CA ARG A 7 -15.36 27.32 -12.55
C ARG A 7 -16.75 27.55 -13.11
N GLU A 8 -17.57 26.50 -12.99
CA GLU A 8 -19.03 26.48 -13.18
C GLU A 8 -19.54 26.71 -14.62
N PHE A 9 -20.43 25.81 -15.06
CA PHE A 9 -21.18 25.97 -16.31
C PHE A 9 -22.53 26.60 -15.99
N TYR A 10 -22.75 27.83 -16.43
CA TYR A 10 -24.07 28.46 -16.39
C TYR A 10 -24.74 28.27 -17.75
N ASN A 11 -26.01 27.84 -17.76
CA ASN A 11 -26.87 27.69 -18.94
C ASN A 11 -26.49 26.53 -19.88
N PHE A 12 -26.84 25.29 -19.48
CA PHE A 12 -26.56 24.05 -20.23
C PHE A 12 -27.85 23.45 -20.84
N PRO A 13 -28.29 23.90 -22.02
CA PRO A 13 -29.55 23.45 -22.61
C PRO A 13 -29.48 21.99 -23.08
N PRO A 14 -30.63 21.31 -23.25
CA PRO A 14 -30.68 19.95 -23.80
C PRO A 14 -30.00 19.88 -25.18
N GLY A 15 -29.05 18.96 -25.35
CA GLY A 15 -28.29 18.79 -26.60
C GLY A 15 -26.89 19.41 -26.60
N CYS A 16 -26.48 20.12 -25.53
CA CYS A 16 -25.09 20.54 -25.36
C CYS A 16 -24.18 19.38 -24.90
N VAL A 17 -22.95 19.37 -25.41
CA VAL A 17 -21.87 18.44 -25.01
C VAL A 17 -20.66 19.25 -24.58
N VAL A 18 -20.01 18.82 -23.51
CA VAL A 18 -18.71 19.37 -23.07
C VAL A 18 -17.68 18.27 -23.14
N ALA A 19 -16.57 18.56 -23.80
CA ALA A 19 -15.37 17.74 -23.75
C ALA A 19 -14.37 18.39 -22.79
N VAL A 20 -13.95 17.62 -21.79
CA VAL A 20 -12.88 18.04 -20.86
C VAL A 20 -11.67 17.15 -21.13
N SER A 21 -10.51 17.77 -21.35
CA SER A 21 -9.24 17.07 -21.42
C SER A 21 -8.53 17.18 -20.07
N GLY A 22 -8.24 16.04 -19.46
CA GLY A 22 -7.46 15.94 -18.23
C GLY A 22 -6.10 15.33 -18.52
N TYR A 23 -5.06 15.88 -17.91
CA TYR A 23 -3.70 15.34 -17.98
C TYR A 23 -3.20 15.01 -16.58
N LEU A 24 -2.39 13.97 -16.47
CA LEU A 24 -1.63 13.72 -15.26
C LEU A 24 -0.57 14.80 -15.10
N ASN A 25 -0.36 15.24 -13.85
CA ASN A 25 0.73 16.16 -13.57
C ASN A 25 2.09 15.48 -13.91
N PRO A 26 3.14 16.25 -14.25
CA PRO A 26 4.44 15.67 -14.64
C PRO A 26 4.98 14.65 -13.63
N LEU A 27 4.87 14.95 -12.32
CA LEU A 27 5.26 14.03 -11.24
C LEU A 27 4.46 12.73 -11.24
N GLN A 28 3.16 12.78 -11.54
CA GLN A 28 2.31 11.59 -11.61
C GLN A 28 2.64 10.76 -12.85
N SER A 29 2.93 11.42 -13.97
CA SER A 29 3.32 10.77 -15.21
C SER A 29 4.67 10.05 -15.06
N GLU A 30 5.64 10.69 -14.38
CA GLU A 30 6.93 10.08 -14.05
C GLU A 30 6.78 8.91 -13.07
N ALA A 31 6.01 9.08 -11.99
CA ALA A 31 5.75 7.99 -11.05
C ALA A 31 5.10 6.79 -11.75
N HIS A 32 4.17 7.06 -12.66
CA HIS A 32 3.49 6.04 -13.44
C HIS A 32 4.40 5.31 -14.42
N SER A 33 5.30 6.04 -15.11
CA SER A 33 6.30 5.42 -16.00
C SER A 33 7.28 4.56 -15.20
N TYR A 34 7.69 5.02 -14.01
CA TYR A 34 8.53 4.27 -13.10
C TYR A 34 7.87 2.96 -12.67
N ILE A 35 6.62 3.01 -12.18
CA ILE A 35 5.89 1.81 -11.74
C ILE A 35 5.73 0.80 -12.89
N ARG A 36 5.38 1.23 -14.10
CA ARG A 36 5.29 0.30 -15.25
C ARG A 36 6.62 -0.35 -15.61
N GLY A 37 7.75 0.35 -15.45
CA GLY A 37 9.09 -0.17 -15.75
C GLY A 37 9.71 -1.04 -14.65
N THR A 38 9.13 -1.07 -13.44
CA THR A 38 9.68 -1.78 -12.28
C THR A 38 9.57 -3.32 -12.23
N PRO A 39 8.69 -4.03 -12.97
CA PRO A 39 8.58 -5.49 -12.84
C PRO A 39 9.90 -6.24 -13.06
N LEU A 40 10.74 -5.75 -13.99
CA LEU A 40 12.03 -6.37 -14.31
C LEU A 40 13.11 -6.09 -13.26
N LYS A 41 13.04 -4.96 -12.55
CA LYS A 41 14.01 -4.59 -11.50
C LYS A 41 13.73 -5.28 -10.16
N HIS A 42 12.47 -5.62 -9.88
CA HIS A 42 12.11 -6.32 -8.65
C HIS A 42 12.53 -7.80 -8.65
N TYR A 43 12.55 -8.46 -9.80
CA TYR A 43 12.97 -9.87 -9.86
C TYR A 43 14.44 -10.07 -9.45
N SER A 44 15.35 -9.21 -9.90
CA SER A 44 16.74 -9.25 -9.47
C SER A 44 16.89 -8.88 -7.99
N LEU A 45 16.17 -7.86 -7.51
CA LEU A 45 16.18 -7.48 -6.10
C LEU A 45 15.71 -8.62 -5.18
N ILE A 46 14.60 -9.28 -5.52
CA ILE A 46 14.06 -10.42 -4.77
C ILE A 46 15.06 -11.58 -4.79
N LYS A 47 15.72 -11.82 -5.93
CA LYS A 47 16.74 -12.87 -6.04
C LYS A 47 17.96 -12.58 -5.15
N HIS A 48 18.39 -11.32 -5.04
CA HIS A 48 19.47 -10.91 -4.14
C HIS A 48 19.04 -10.97 -2.66
N LEU A 49 17.83 -10.53 -2.32
CA LEU A 49 17.32 -10.68 -0.95
C LEU A 49 17.24 -12.15 -0.51
N ASN A 50 16.93 -13.04 -1.45
CA ASN A 50 16.85 -14.48 -1.17
C ASN A 50 18.24 -15.15 -0.97
N SER A 51 19.35 -14.51 -1.40
CA SER A 51 20.70 -15.06 -1.13
C SER A 51 21.21 -14.71 0.26
N ASP A 52 20.74 -13.60 0.83
CA ASP A 52 21.31 -13.01 2.04
C ASP A 52 20.42 -13.22 3.28
N LEU A 53 19.15 -13.58 3.08
CA LEU A 53 18.18 -13.82 4.17
C LEU A 53 18.07 -15.31 4.50
N SER A 54 18.09 -15.64 5.79
CA SER A 54 17.73 -16.99 6.24
C SER A 54 16.23 -17.24 6.11
N LEU A 55 15.82 -18.51 6.14
CA LEU A 55 14.40 -18.87 6.19
C LEU A 55 13.68 -18.30 7.42
N VAL A 56 14.42 -18.11 8.52
CA VAL A 56 13.89 -17.49 9.73
C VAL A 56 13.59 -16.00 9.47
N ASP A 57 14.53 -15.28 8.85
CA ASP A 57 14.34 -13.86 8.51
C ASP A 57 13.20 -13.65 7.52
N MET A 58 13.07 -14.56 6.54
CA MET A 58 11.93 -14.56 5.61
C MET A 58 10.60 -14.77 6.31
N ASN A 59 10.53 -15.65 7.33
CA ASN A 59 9.32 -15.81 8.12
C ASN A 59 8.95 -14.50 8.81
N TRP A 60 9.91 -13.83 9.45
CA TRP A 60 9.72 -12.52 10.07
C TRP A 60 9.24 -11.44 9.08
N LEU A 61 9.74 -11.46 7.84
CA LEU A 61 9.37 -10.49 6.82
C LEU A 61 8.00 -10.77 6.17
N LEU A 62 7.60 -12.04 6.07
CA LEU A 62 6.45 -12.43 5.27
C LEU A 62 5.25 -12.91 6.10
N TYR A 63 5.43 -13.79 7.10
CA TYR A 63 4.37 -14.69 7.56
C TYR A 63 3.95 -14.53 9.03
N ARG A 64 4.35 -13.47 9.74
CA ARG A 64 4.00 -13.32 11.16
C ARG A 64 2.53 -13.01 11.40
N CYS A 65 1.86 -13.82 12.20
CA CYS A 65 0.48 -13.61 12.64
C CYS A 65 0.41 -12.81 13.96
N GLY A 66 -0.74 -12.21 14.25
CA GLY A 66 -0.95 -11.44 15.47
C GLY A 66 -0.62 -12.21 16.75
N SER A 67 -1.06 -13.47 16.84
CA SER A 67 -0.79 -14.32 18.01
C SER A 67 0.69 -14.63 18.22
N GLU A 68 1.50 -14.62 17.16
CA GLU A 68 2.93 -14.91 17.26
C GLU A 68 3.75 -13.69 17.69
N GLU A 69 3.25 -12.49 17.42
CA GLU A 69 3.89 -11.24 17.82
C GLU A 69 3.30 -10.63 19.09
N ASN A 70 2.09 -11.03 19.47
CA ASN A 70 1.42 -10.64 20.69
C ASN A 70 1.88 -11.49 21.88
N VAL A 71 3.21 -11.51 22.08
CA VAL A 71 3.87 -12.19 23.19
C VAL A 71 4.58 -11.16 24.08
N PRO A 72 4.73 -11.44 25.39
CA PRO A 72 5.49 -10.58 26.29
C PRO A 72 6.89 -10.31 25.74
N GLY A 73 7.23 -9.02 25.57
CA GLY A 73 8.50 -8.59 24.99
C GLY A 73 8.43 -8.08 23.55
N ILE A 74 7.43 -8.48 22.74
CA ILE A 74 7.24 -7.97 21.36
C ILE A 74 6.01 -7.07 21.28
N GLY A 75 4.88 -7.53 21.82
CA GLY A 75 3.67 -6.73 21.99
C GLY A 75 3.15 -6.04 20.73
N ARG A 76 3.35 -6.63 19.54
CA ARG A 76 2.87 -6.03 18.28
C ARG A 76 1.51 -6.60 17.90
N THR A 77 0.71 -5.77 17.25
CA THR A 77 -0.61 -6.13 16.75
C THR A 77 -0.64 -6.16 15.22
N PRO A 78 -1.56 -6.92 14.62
CA PRO A 78 -1.86 -6.79 13.21
C PRO A 78 -2.30 -5.38 12.82
N TYR A 79 -2.24 -5.09 11.53
CA TYR A 79 -2.74 -3.84 11.00
C TYR A 79 -4.26 -3.85 10.89
N TYR A 80 -4.92 -2.83 11.43
CA TYR A 80 -6.35 -2.62 11.27
C TYR A 80 -6.63 -1.76 10.04
N ILE A 81 -7.44 -2.29 9.11
CA ILE A 81 -7.97 -1.53 7.98
C ILE A 81 -9.41 -1.09 8.32
N PRO A 82 -9.72 0.21 8.32
CA PRO A 82 -11.07 0.69 8.57
C PRO A 82 -12.10 0.05 7.63
N ARG A 83 -13.23 -0.39 8.19
CA ARG A 83 -14.32 -1.08 7.45
C ARG A 83 -13.92 -2.42 6.80
N TYR A 84 -12.78 -2.98 7.17
CA TYR A 84 -12.35 -4.34 6.79
C TYR A 84 -12.08 -5.19 8.03
N GLY A 85 -11.31 -4.65 8.98
CA GLY A 85 -10.84 -5.37 10.16
C GLY A 85 -9.33 -5.56 10.17
N ASP A 86 -8.87 -6.41 11.08
CA ASP A 86 -7.45 -6.75 11.23
C ASP A 86 -6.97 -7.69 10.13
N LEU A 87 -5.75 -7.44 9.65
CA LEU A 87 -5.08 -8.36 8.74
C LEU A 87 -4.74 -9.66 9.47
N MET A 88 -4.93 -10.80 8.79
CA MET A 88 -4.54 -12.11 9.33
C MET A 88 -3.03 -12.20 9.61
N TYR A 89 -2.23 -11.60 8.71
CA TYR A 89 -0.78 -11.50 8.86
C TYR A 89 -0.38 -10.05 9.10
N CYS A 90 0.57 -9.85 10.01
CA CYS A 90 1.04 -8.55 10.44
C CYS A 90 1.99 -7.87 9.44
N VAL A 91 2.52 -8.61 8.46
CA VAL A 91 3.59 -8.12 7.58
C VAL A 91 3.16 -8.18 6.11
N LEU A 92 4.08 -8.38 5.18
CA LEU A 92 3.84 -8.20 3.75
C LEU A 92 2.76 -9.16 3.23
N LYS A 93 2.72 -10.40 3.71
CA LYS A 93 1.72 -11.38 3.27
C LYS A 93 0.28 -10.91 3.52
N GLY A 94 0.03 -10.21 4.62
CA GLY A 94 -1.30 -9.73 4.97
C GLY A 94 -1.82 -8.75 3.93
N ILE A 95 -0.99 -7.77 3.58
CA ILE A 95 -1.32 -6.76 2.59
C ILE A 95 -1.41 -7.37 1.19
N VAL A 96 -0.45 -8.22 0.81
CA VAL A 96 -0.47 -8.89 -0.51
C VAL A 96 -1.74 -9.73 -0.67
N THR A 97 -2.19 -10.41 0.38
CA THR A 97 -3.41 -11.24 0.32
C THR A 97 -4.64 -10.39 0.02
N VAL A 98 -4.80 -9.25 0.70
CA VAL A 98 -5.92 -8.32 0.45
C VAL A 98 -5.81 -7.69 -0.94
N MET A 99 -4.63 -7.22 -1.33
CA MET A 99 -4.41 -6.57 -2.62
C MET A 99 -4.58 -7.53 -3.79
N ARG A 100 -4.22 -8.81 -3.62
CA ARG A 100 -4.43 -9.83 -4.64
C ARG A 100 -5.91 -10.05 -4.89
N TYR A 101 -6.72 -10.12 -3.84
CA TYR A 101 -8.17 -10.22 -3.95
C TYR A 101 -8.75 -9.01 -4.72
N VAL A 102 -8.37 -7.81 -4.31
CA VAL A 102 -8.76 -6.56 -5.00
C VAL A 102 -8.38 -6.58 -6.49
N ALA A 103 -7.15 -6.99 -6.82
CA ALA A 103 -6.66 -7.02 -8.19
C ALA A 103 -7.38 -8.07 -9.05
N GLU A 104 -7.65 -9.24 -8.48
CA GLU A 104 -8.35 -10.34 -9.16
C GLU A 104 -9.78 -9.97 -9.54
N TYR A 105 -10.50 -9.29 -8.64
CA TYR A 105 -11.88 -8.85 -8.89
C TYR A 105 -12.00 -7.42 -9.45
N SER A 106 -10.87 -6.73 -9.66
CA SER A 106 -10.85 -5.31 -10.06
C SER A 106 -11.70 -4.41 -9.15
N ASP A 107 -11.78 -4.74 -7.85
CA ASP A 107 -12.62 -4.04 -6.87
C ASP A 107 -11.93 -2.78 -6.34
N VAL A 108 -11.92 -1.72 -7.14
CA VAL A 108 -11.38 -0.40 -6.75
C VAL A 108 -12.19 0.26 -5.60
N GLY A 109 -13.38 -0.26 -5.29
CA GLY A 109 -14.27 0.17 -4.22
C GLY A 109 -13.94 -0.44 -2.85
N HIS A 110 -13.06 -1.44 -2.81
CA HIS A 110 -12.67 -2.13 -1.58
C HIS A 110 -12.14 -1.15 -0.52
N SER A 111 -12.44 -1.43 0.75
CA SER A 111 -12.05 -0.60 1.90
C SER A 111 -10.54 -0.37 1.98
N ALA A 112 -9.74 -1.39 1.65
CA ALA A 112 -8.28 -1.29 1.56
C ALA A 112 -7.81 -0.25 0.51
N CYS A 113 -8.47 -0.16 -0.66
CA CYS A 113 -8.18 0.86 -1.66
C CYS A 113 -8.61 2.26 -1.19
N GLY A 114 -9.75 2.36 -0.51
CA GLY A 114 -10.17 3.59 0.14
C GLY A 114 -9.15 4.09 1.16
N HIS A 115 -8.61 3.17 1.96
CA HIS A 115 -7.59 3.47 2.95
C HIS A 115 -6.26 3.91 2.32
N LEU A 116 -5.81 3.24 1.25
CA LEU A 116 -4.63 3.66 0.48
C LEU A 116 -4.80 5.04 -0.16
N ARG A 117 -6.01 5.40 -0.61
CA ARG A 117 -6.31 6.76 -1.10
C ARG A 117 -6.25 7.80 0.01
N GLY A 118 -6.58 7.40 1.25
CA GLY A 118 -6.54 8.25 2.43
C GLY A 118 -5.13 8.56 2.94
N GLY A 119 -4.13 7.73 2.60
CA GLY A 119 -2.74 8.01 2.96
C GLY A 119 -1.82 6.79 2.94
N LEU A 120 -0.59 7.01 3.38
CA LEU A 120 0.51 6.02 3.36
C LEU A 120 0.64 5.22 4.66
N CYS A 121 -0.39 5.20 5.50
CA CYS A 121 -0.33 4.61 6.84
C CYS A 121 0.08 3.13 6.82
N ILE A 122 -0.37 2.36 5.82
CA ILE A 122 0.04 0.95 5.63
C ILE A 122 1.55 0.85 5.38
N LEU A 123 2.11 1.73 4.54
CA LEU A 123 3.55 1.71 4.25
C LEU A 123 4.37 2.13 5.46
N VAL A 124 3.92 3.15 6.20
CA VAL A 124 4.57 3.59 7.44
C VAL A 124 4.58 2.46 8.47
N TYR A 125 3.48 1.73 8.60
CA TYR A 125 3.39 0.55 9.46
C TYR A 125 4.38 -0.56 9.06
N LEU A 126 4.48 -0.89 7.77
CA LEU A 126 5.45 -1.87 7.28
C LEU A 126 6.90 -1.41 7.47
N TYR A 127 7.20 -0.16 7.11
CA TYR A 127 8.53 0.41 7.23
C TYR A 127 9.02 0.32 8.68
N LYS A 128 8.20 0.73 9.64
CA LYS A 128 8.52 0.65 11.07
C LYS A 128 8.88 -0.75 11.54
N ARG A 129 8.34 -1.80 10.93
CA ARG A 129 8.63 -3.20 11.28
C ARG A 129 9.96 -3.67 10.70
N ILE A 130 10.27 -3.24 9.48
CA ILE A 130 11.49 -3.62 8.76
C ILE A 130 12.70 -2.81 9.27
N SER A 131 12.49 -1.56 9.67
CA SER A 131 13.56 -0.67 10.14
C SER A 131 14.10 -0.99 11.54
N VAL A 132 13.55 -1.99 12.23
CA VAL A 132 14.10 -2.42 13.52
C VAL A 132 15.29 -3.35 13.26
N ASP A 133 16.47 -3.01 13.78
CA ASP A 133 17.70 -3.81 13.67
C ASP A 133 17.50 -5.29 14.04
N ASN A 134 16.53 -5.57 14.91
CA ASN A 134 16.05 -6.90 15.15
C ASN A 134 14.51 -6.94 15.01
N PRO A 135 13.97 -7.63 13.99
CA PRO A 135 12.53 -7.67 13.75
C PRO A 135 11.75 -8.35 14.89
N SER A 136 12.43 -9.06 15.79
CA SER A 136 11.81 -9.64 17.00
C SER A 136 11.71 -8.68 18.19
N LYS A 137 12.25 -7.45 18.13
CA LYS A 137 12.15 -6.47 19.21
C LYS A 137 10.93 -5.55 19.06
N PRO A 138 10.30 -5.09 20.15
CA PRO A 138 9.14 -4.21 20.09
C PRO A 138 9.55 -2.88 19.47
N SER A 139 8.75 -2.34 18.55
CA SER A 139 8.92 -0.96 18.09
C SER A 139 8.34 -0.05 19.18
N ASN A 140 9.17 0.78 19.81
CA ASN A 140 8.74 1.72 20.83
C ASN A 140 7.80 2.77 20.22
N PHE A 141 6.48 2.54 20.17
CA PHE A 141 5.51 3.61 19.99
C PHE A 141 4.09 3.22 20.40
N ASN A 142 3.50 4.07 21.23
CA ASN A 142 2.08 4.08 21.57
C ASN A 142 1.27 4.54 20.35
N GLN A 143 0.21 3.82 19.99
CA GLN A 143 -0.70 4.21 18.91
C GLN A 143 -1.39 5.55 19.27
N THR A 144 -1.21 6.56 18.44
CA THR A 144 -2.10 7.75 18.32
C THR A 144 -2.72 7.73 16.94
#